data_AF-B9LN54-F1
#
_entry.id   AF-B9LN54-F1
#
_cell.length_a   1.000
_cell.length_b   1.000
_cell.length_c   1.000
_cell.angle_alpha   90.00
_cell.angle_beta   90.00
_cell.angle_gamma   90.00
#
_symmetry.space_group_name_H-M   'P 1'
#
loop_
_entity.id
_entity.type
_entity.pdbx_description
1 polymer ?
#
loop_
_entity_poly.entity_id
_entity_poly.type
_entity_poly.pdbx_seq_one_letter_code
_entity_poly.pdbx_strand_id
1 'polypeptide(L)'
;MKRSERGQSEVIGVVLLLGITIAAVTVTVATGSAALGLVTDEARSASVENGMSQLSSQSSLVALGGTDARRFDLGSVDGGQLRLDEEAGRVEVRIENGTDTITTYNGSIGTLEYVGDRRNVAMQGGGVWAMEGGRGRMISPPEYHYRGETLTFPIVRLIGDESSPTSGTGIVRRTANDPGAVTETANPLRNGTVVVEVESEYYEGWYDFFTRRADGTVTKDDANQTTTARLVVPEEVSFDRTLAVSEADGYSHSGNKNNELSEGDYVEGESFPSPGSLIADQIAAAADDNDNGTETCVTASGFNGCGTVGSGTVGSGVYYFGGDAEVIGDLTFNTTDGDIVVAVDGDFDIGDNDITVEDGRNNVTYYINGSLDLQGSPTVSVDSASRNVFYVNGGFLDGSAGDGNPTIEAIVYAPNANVVTNGNPTLRGAFVTKSLSTGGNAKVQYDESLRGLEIRITGGSGQNPITYLHVSENVVEVDFDR
;
A
#
# COMPACT_ATOMS: atom_id res chain seq x y z
N MET A 1 2.20 100.70 -11.12
CA MET A 1 1.28 100.11 -10.12
C MET A 1 0.75 98.80 -10.67
N LYS A 2 1.11 97.67 -10.04
CA LYS A 2 0.62 96.32 -10.36
C LYS A 2 -0.71 96.09 -9.61
N ARG A 3 -1.74 95.63 -10.31
CA ARG A 3 -3.00 95.04 -9.76
C ARG A 3 -3.25 93.77 -10.58
N SER A 4 -2.52 92.69 -10.29
CA SER A 4 -2.85 91.61 -9.34
C SER A 4 -4.01 90.74 -9.83
N GLU A 5 -3.65 89.75 -10.65
CA GLU A 5 -4.41 88.54 -10.93
C GLU A 5 -4.69 87.81 -9.59
N ARG A 6 -5.90 87.87 -9.06
CA ARG A 6 -6.28 87.16 -7.81
C ARG A 6 -7.55 86.29 -7.93
N GLY A 7 -8.06 86.07 -9.14
CA GLY A 7 -9.25 85.23 -9.39
C GLY A 7 -8.98 83.82 -9.91
N GLN A 8 -7.74 83.48 -10.29
CA GLN A 8 -7.46 82.18 -10.92
C GLN A 8 -7.11 81.06 -9.93
N SER A 9 -6.54 81.38 -8.76
CA SER A 9 -6.10 80.36 -7.80
C SER A 9 -7.26 79.58 -7.17
N GLU A 10 -8.42 80.22 -6.99
CA GLU A 10 -9.62 79.59 -6.44
C GLU A 10 -10.25 78.62 -7.45
N VAL A 11 -10.34 79.03 -8.72
CA VAL A 11 -10.83 78.17 -9.82
C VAL A 11 -9.91 76.98 -10.04
N ILE A 12 -8.59 77.18 -10.02
CA ILE A 12 -7.60 76.10 -10.11
C ILE A 12 -7.76 75.13 -8.93
N GLY A 13 -7.93 75.64 -7.70
CA GLY A 13 -8.15 74.80 -6.52
C GLY A 13 -9.39 73.91 -6.62
N VAL A 14 -10.51 74.46 -7.09
CA VAL A 14 -11.76 73.70 -7.30
C VAL A 14 -11.60 72.65 -8.41
N VAL A 15 -10.98 72.99 -9.54
CA VAL A 15 -10.72 72.05 -10.64
C VAL A 15 -9.80 70.91 -10.19
N LEU A 16 -8.80 71.21 -9.36
CA LEU A 16 -7.84 70.23 -8.87
C LEU A 16 -8.46 69.29 -7.83
N LEU A 17 -9.31 69.81 -6.93
CA LEU A 17 -10.12 68.97 -6.02
C LEU A 17 -11.10 68.07 -6.78
N LEU A 18 -11.76 68.61 -7.82
CA LEU A 18 -12.65 67.81 -8.67
C LEU A 18 -11.86 66.73 -9.43
N GLY A 19 -10.69 67.05 -9.95
CA GLY A 19 -9.80 66.09 -10.60
C GLY A 19 -9.35 64.96 -9.68
N ILE A 20 -8.93 65.29 -8.45
CA ILE A 20 -8.49 64.30 -7.45
C ILE A 20 -9.66 63.44 -6.98
N THR A 21 -10.84 64.02 -6.73
CA THR A 21 -12.02 63.25 -6.30
C THR A 21 -12.50 62.28 -7.37
N ILE A 22 -12.56 62.71 -8.64
CA ILE A 22 -12.87 61.83 -9.76
C ILE A 22 -11.82 60.72 -9.87
N ALA A 23 -10.54 61.03 -9.75
CA ALA A 23 -9.48 60.03 -9.79
C ALA A 23 -9.60 59.01 -8.64
N ALA A 24 -9.85 59.47 -7.41
CA ALA A 24 -10.01 58.62 -6.24
C ALA A 24 -11.24 57.69 -6.36
N VAL A 25 -12.38 58.21 -6.82
CA VAL A 25 -13.59 57.42 -7.07
C VAL A 25 -13.33 56.39 -8.17
N THR A 26 -12.67 56.78 -9.26
CA THR A 26 -12.37 55.87 -10.39
C THR A 26 -11.48 54.71 -9.94
N VAL A 27 -10.43 55.00 -9.17
CA VAL A 27 -9.55 53.97 -8.61
C VAL A 27 -10.33 53.04 -7.67
N THR A 28 -11.13 53.62 -6.76
CA THR A 28 -11.93 52.83 -5.80
C THR A 28 -12.92 51.90 -6.51
N VAL A 29 -13.63 52.39 -7.52
CA VAL A 29 -14.59 51.60 -8.30
C VAL A 29 -13.88 50.48 -9.06
N ALA A 30 -12.75 50.77 -9.71
CA ALA A 30 -11.99 49.77 -10.46
C ALA A 30 -11.42 48.66 -9.55
N THR A 31 -10.92 49.01 -8.36
CA THR A 31 -10.44 48.01 -7.39
C THR A 31 -11.61 47.25 -6.76
N GLY A 32 -12.73 47.93 -6.47
CA GLY A 32 -13.93 47.31 -5.92
C GLY A 32 -14.57 46.32 -6.88
N SER A 33 -14.63 46.61 -8.19
CA SER A 33 -15.16 45.69 -9.19
C SER A 33 -14.28 44.46 -9.37
N ALA A 34 -12.96 44.63 -9.39
CA ALA A 34 -12.02 43.50 -9.46
C ALA A 34 -12.12 42.59 -8.22
N ALA A 35 -12.20 43.17 -7.01
CA ALA A 35 -12.36 42.42 -5.77
C ALA A 35 -13.72 41.70 -5.70
N LEU A 36 -14.80 42.35 -6.15
CA LEU A 36 -16.13 41.75 -6.17
C LEU A 36 -16.22 40.58 -7.17
N GLY A 37 -15.57 40.69 -8.33
CA GLY A 37 -15.47 39.59 -9.30
C GLY A 37 -14.86 38.34 -8.67
N LEU A 38 -13.71 38.49 -8.01
CA LEU A 38 -13.01 37.40 -7.33
C LEU A 38 -13.87 36.70 -6.27
N VAL A 39 -14.61 37.47 -5.46
CA VAL A 39 -15.50 36.91 -4.41
C VAL A 39 -16.71 36.21 -5.03
N THR A 40 -17.23 36.73 -6.15
CA THR A 40 -18.37 36.14 -6.86
C THR A 40 -17.98 34.79 -7.47
N ASP A 41 -16.79 34.70 -8.06
CA ASP A 41 -16.29 33.46 -8.67
C ASP A 41 -16.05 32.37 -7.62
N GLU A 42 -15.44 32.71 -6.48
CA GLU A 42 -15.24 31.78 -5.35
C GLU A 42 -16.57 31.26 -4.80
N ALA A 43 -17.55 32.15 -4.60
CA ALA A 43 -18.88 31.77 -4.10
C ALA A 43 -19.63 30.84 -5.08
N ARG A 44 -19.42 31.01 -6.39
CA ARG A 44 -20.00 30.14 -7.42
C ARG A 44 -19.38 28.74 -7.40
N SER A 45 -18.05 28.65 -7.41
CA SER A 45 -17.36 27.35 -7.31
C SER A 45 -17.75 26.60 -6.03
N ALA A 46 -17.82 27.28 -4.89
CA ALA A 46 -18.27 26.68 -3.64
C ALA A 46 -19.73 26.20 -3.69
N SER A 47 -20.62 26.93 -4.39
CA SER A 47 -22.02 26.50 -4.59
C SER A 47 -22.08 25.20 -5.38
N VAL A 48 -21.33 25.11 -6.49
CA VAL A 48 -21.28 23.91 -7.34
C VAL A 48 -20.65 22.73 -6.60
N GLU A 49 -19.59 22.94 -5.80
CA GLU A 49 -18.99 21.89 -4.96
C GLU A 49 -20.01 21.28 -3.98
N ASN A 50 -20.82 22.12 -3.33
CA ASN A 50 -21.87 21.66 -2.43
C ASN A 50 -23.00 20.93 -3.19
N GLY A 51 -23.43 21.49 -4.32
CA GLY A 51 -24.44 20.88 -5.20
C GLY A 51 -24.00 19.51 -5.71
N MET A 52 -22.76 19.40 -6.17
CA MET A 52 -22.16 18.13 -6.62
C MET A 52 -22.00 17.13 -5.50
N SER A 53 -21.61 17.57 -4.29
CA SER A 53 -21.52 16.68 -3.13
C SER A 53 -22.89 16.13 -2.73
N GLN A 54 -23.94 16.98 -2.80
CA GLN A 54 -25.30 16.53 -2.57
C GLN A 54 -25.77 15.57 -3.67
N LEU A 55 -25.48 15.85 -4.94
CA LEU A 55 -25.76 14.97 -6.07
C LEU A 55 -25.08 13.61 -5.88
N SER A 56 -23.78 13.58 -5.57
CA SER A 56 -23.03 12.35 -5.25
C SER A 56 -23.70 11.54 -4.16
N SER A 57 -24.07 12.17 -3.04
CA SER A 57 -24.78 11.50 -1.96
C SER A 57 -26.14 10.92 -2.40
N GLN A 58 -26.92 11.66 -3.20
CA GLN A 58 -28.19 11.15 -3.73
C GLN A 58 -27.98 10.02 -4.74
N SER A 59 -26.98 10.12 -5.62
CA SER A 59 -26.63 9.08 -6.57
C SER A 59 -26.20 7.80 -5.87
N SER A 60 -25.42 7.87 -4.78
CA SER A 60 -25.09 6.70 -3.96
C SER A 60 -26.32 6.07 -3.32
N LEU A 61 -27.28 6.87 -2.82
CA LEU A 61 -28.54 6.35 -2.28
C LEU A 61 -29.42 5.68 -3.34
N VAL A 62 -29.44 6.21 -4.56
CA VAL A 62 -30.20 5.66 -5.69
C VAL A 62 -29.54 4.37 -6.21
N ALA A 63 -28.22 4.40 -6.40
CA ALA A 63 -27.38 3.27 -6.77
C ALA A 63 -27.56 2.09 -5.80
N LEU A 64 -27.50 2.35 -4.49
CA LEU A 64 -27.55 1.32 -3.45
C LEU A 64 -28.98 0.93 -3.00
N GLY A 65 -30.01 1.39 -3.72
CA GLY A 65 -31.38 0.88 -3.58
C GLY A 65 -32.28 1.58 -2.55
N GLY A 66 -31.95 2.82 -2.14
CA GLY A 66 -32.80 3.62 -1.26
C GLY A 66 -34.03 4.25 -1.93
N THR A 67 -33.94 4.58 -3.23
CA THR A 67 -35.02 5.17 -4.06
C THR A 67 -34.72 5.03 -5.55
N ASP A 68 -35.73 4.88 -6.42
CA ASP A 68 -35.51 4.71 -7.88
C ASP A 68 -35.09 5.98 -8.62
N ALA A 69 -35.45 7.16 -8.08
CA ALA A 69 -35.10 8.45 -8.67
C ALA A 69 -35.08 9.57 -7.63
N ARG A 70 -34.23 10.59 -7.86
CA ARG A 70 -34.13 11.81 -7.04
C ARG A 70 -33.92 13.03 -7.92
N ARG A 71 -34.54 14.15 -7.53
CA ARG A 71 -34.21 15.47 -8.12
C ARG A 71 -32.96 16.04 -7.46
N PHE A 72 -32.17 16.75 -8.26
CA PHE A 72 -31.02 17.51 -7.80
C PHE A 72 -31.07 18.94 -8.31
N ASP A 73 -30.33 19.81 -7.62
CA ASP A 73 -30.13 21.21 -7.97
C ASP A 73 -28.69 21.58 -7.61
N LEU A 74 -27.89 21.87 -8.63
CA LEU A 74 -26.49 22.30 -8.51
C LEU A 74 -26.37 23.81 -8.25
N GLY A 75 -27.49 24.53 -8.19
CA GLY A 75 -27.56 25.98 -8.09
C GLY A 75 -27.39 26.67 -9.45
N SER A 76 -27.03 27.95 -9.40
CA SER A 76 -26.72 28.72 -10.62
C SER A 76 -25.38 28.26 -11.17
N VAL A 77 -25.43 27.64 -12.35
CA VAL A 77 -24.26 27.29 -13.18
C VAL A 77 -23.85 28.45 -14.12
N ASP A 78 -24.38 29.65 -13.87
CA ASP A 78 -24.10 30.84 -14.67
C ASP A 78 -22.65 31.29 -14.47
N GLY A 79 -21.82 31.13 -15.50
CA GLY A 79 -20.38 31.45 -15.46
C GLY A 79 -19.44 30.25 -15.67
N GLY A 80 -19.98 29.08 -16.00
CA GLY A 80 -19.21 27.93 -16.44
C GLY A 80 -19.98 27.05 -17.41
N GLN A 81 -19.39 25.94 -17.82
CA GLN A 81 -20.02 24.94 -18.67
C GLN A 81 -20.11 23.61 -17.93
N LEU A 82 -21.30 23.02 -17.92
CA LEU A 82 -21.51 21.67 -17.40
C LEU A 82 -21.45 20.67 -18.58
N ARG A 83 -20.75 19.54 -18.39
CA ARG A 83 -20.55 18.51 -19.39
C ARG A 83 -20.60 17.13 -18.73
N LEU A 84 -21.37 16.22 -19.30
CA LEU A 84 -21.31 14.79 -18.97
C LEU A 84 -20.52 14.06 -20.07
N ASP A 85 -19.57 13.24 -19.68
CA ASP A 85 -18.77 12.38 -20.55
C ASP A 85 -18.80 10.96 -19.99
N GLU A 86 -19.45 10.03 -20.70
CA GLU A 86 -19.64 8.65 -20.24
C GLU A 86 -18.38 7.79 -20.38
N GLU A 87 -17.45 8.19 -21.24
CA GLU A 87 -16.19 7.47 -21.51
C GLU A 87 -15.05 7.96 -20.60
N ALA A 88 -15.19 9.16 -20.03
CA ALA A 88 -14.21 9.73 -19.12
C ALA A 88 -14.11 8.99 -17.78
N GLY A 89 -12.87 8.74 -17.37
CA GLY A 89 -12.54 8.05 -16.13
C GLY A 89 -12.79 6.54 -16.25
N ARG A 90 -11.82 5.73 -15.81
CA ARG A 90 -11.89 4.27 -15.88
C ARG A 90 -11.44 3.65 -14.58
N VAL A 91 -12.14 2.60 -14.16
CA VAL A 91 -11.75 1.79 -13.00
C VAL A 91 -11.54 0.36 -13.46
N GLU A 92 -10.41 -0.22 -13.06
CA GLU A 92 -10.11 -1.64 -13.19
C GLU A 92 -9.88 -2.25 -11.81
N VAL A 93 -10.55 -3.37 -11.54
CA VAL A 93 -10.29 -4.21 -10.38
C VAL A 93 -9.88 -5.58 -10.87
N ARG A 94 -8.68 -6.02 -10.49
CA ARG A 94 -8.13 -7.31 -10.94
C ARG A 94 -7.34 -8.01 -9.84
N ILE A 95 -7.23 -9.32 -9.94
CA ILE A 95 -6.47 -10.17 -9.02
C ILE A 95 -5.27 -10.71 -9.80
N GLU A 96 -4.07 -10.37 -9.36
CA GLU A 96 -2.80 -10.89 -9.89
C GLU A 96 -2.36 -12.10 -9.06
N ASN A 97 -2.10 -13.24 -9.70
CA ASN A 97 -1.49 -14.40 -9.06
C ASN A 97 -0.38 -14.97 -9.95
N GLY A 98 0.87 -14.54 -9.70
CA GLY A 98 2.00 -14.88 -10.55
C GLY A 98 1.79 -14.39 -11.98
N THR A 99 1.64 -15.32 -12.93
CA THR A 99 1.37 -14.99 -14.35
C THR A 99 -0.13 -14.86 -14.68
N ASP A 100 -1.01 -15.31 -13.78
CA ASP A 100 -2.44 -15.29 -14.01
C ASP A 100 -3.03 -13.96 -13.53
N THR A 101 -3.96 -13.41 -14.32
CA THR A 101 -4.70 -12.18 -13.95
C THR A 101 -6.19 -12.41 -14.19
N ILE A 102 -6.99 -12.19 -13.15
CA ILE A 102 -8.45 -12.28 -13.21
C ILE A 102 -9.03 -10.88 -13.05
N THR A 103 -9.62 -10.35 -14.11
CA THR A 103 -10.32 -9.05 -14.07
C THR A 103 -11.72 -9.22 -13.46
N THR A 104 -11.92 -8.61 -12.30
CA THR A 104 -13.21 -8.59 -11.59
C THR A 104 -14.14 -7.52 -12.15
N TYR A 105 -13.60 -6.34 -12.44
CA TYR A 105 -14.34 -5.24 -13.06
C TYR A 105 -13.41 -4.45 -13.98
N ASN A 106 -13.93 -4.00 -15.11
CA ASN A 106 -13.22 -3.09 -15.98
C ASN A 106 -14.19 -2.25 -16.82
N GLY A 107 -14.30 -0.96 -16.52
CA GLY A 107 -15.27 -0.10 -17.20
C GLY A 107 -15.05 1.38 -16.95
N SER A 108 -15.63 2.21 -17.83
CA SER A 108 -15.70 3.65 -17.61
C SER A 108 -16.65 3.97 -16.45
N ILE A 109 -16.32 5.01 -15.68
CA ILE A 109 -17.16 5.47 -14.56
C ILE A 109 -17.98 6.71 -14.92
N GLY A 110 -17.65 7.37 -16.03
CA GLY A 110 -18.28 8.60 -16.45
C GLY A 110 -17.92 9.78 -15.55
N THR A 111 -17.84 10.96 -16.14
CA THR A 111 -17.49 12.20 -15.44
C THR A 111 -18.51 13.29 -15.74
N LEU A 112 -19.17 13.79 -14.70
CA LEU A 112 -19.96 15.01 -14.77
C LEU A 112 -19.09 16.18 -14.30
N GLU A 113 -18.69 17.04 -15.22
CA GLU A 113 -17.73 18.11 -15.00
C GLU A 113 -18.37 19.49 -15.16
N TYR A 114 -18.16 20.36 -14.18
CA TYR A 114 -18.38 21.79 -14.27
C TYR A 114 -17.04 22.50 -14.48
N VAL A 115 -16.88 23.14 -15.64
CA VAL A 115 -15.70 23.93 -16.01
C VAL A 115 -15.98 25.40 -15.70
N GLY A 116 -15.33 25.93 -14.67
CA GLY A 116 -15.37 27.34 -14.30
C GLY A 116 -14.07 28.09 -14.62
N ASP A 117 -14.06 29.41 -14.49
CA ASP A 117 -12.90 30.25 -14.86
C ASP A 117 -11.63 29.97 -14.05
N ARG A 118 -11.76 29.53 -12.78
CA ARG A 118 -10.62 29.27 -11.87
C ARG A 118 -10.48 27.82 -11.45
N ARG A 119 -11.58 27.07 -11.44
CA ARG A 119 -11.67 25.77 -10.80
C ARG A 119 -12.68 24.90 -11.53
N ASN A 120 -12.25 23.68 -11.83
CA ASN A 120 -13.13 22.65 -12.35
C ASN A 120 -13.61 21.76 -11.20
N VAL A 121 -14.87 21.33 -11.24
CA VAL A 121 -15.45 20.42 -10.25
C VAL A 121 -16.04 19.25 -11.00
N ALA A 122 -15.61 18.04 -10.67
CA ALA A 122 -16.07 16.82 -11.31
C ALA A 122 -16.64 15.82 -10.32
N MET A 123 -17.71 15.16 -10.72
CA MET A 123 -18.24 13.98 -10.06
C MET A 123 -17.90 12.75 -10.91
N GLN A 124 -17.22 11.76 -10.31
CA GLN A 124 -16.87 10.50 -10.96
C GLN A 124 -16.74 9.38 -9.89
N GLY A 125 -17.13 8.16 -10.23
CA GLY A 125 -16.97 7.00 -9.35
C GLY A 125 -17.68 7.11 -8.00
N GLY A 126 -18.67 8.00 -7.89
CA GLY A 126 -19.37 8.33 -6.65
C GLY A 126 -18.70 9.40 -5.78
N GLY A 127 -17.47 9.82 -6.10
CA GLY A 127 -16.75 10.90 -5.41
C GLY A 127 -16.91 12.25 -6.12
N VAL A 128 -16.52 13.33 -5.41
CA VAL A 128 -16.45 14.69 -5.96
C VAL A 128 -15.03 15.22 -5.81
N TRP A 129 -14.51 15.74 -6.91
CA TRP A 129 -13.13 16.18 -7.07
C TRP A 129 -13.13 17.61 -7.59
N ALA A 130 -12.09 18.35 -7.25
CA ALA A 130 -11.86 19.67 -7.79
C ALA A 130 -10.46 19.78 -8.34
N MET A 131 -10.30 20.49 -9.45
CA MET A 131 -9.01 20.78 -10.04
C MET A 131 -8.75 22.28 -9.98
N GLU A 132 -7.65 22.65 -9.32
CA GLU A 132 -7.22 24.05 -9.17
C GLU A 132 -5.70 24.12 -9.35
N GLY A 133 -5.23 25.04 -10.21
CA GLY A 133 -3.79 25.20 -10.47
C GLY A 133 -3.10 23.95 -11.03
N GLY A 134 -3.85 23.07 -11.69
CA GLY A 134 -3.34 21.81 -12.25
C GLY A 134 -3.21 20.65 -11.26
N ARG A 135 -3.70 20.80 -10.02
CA ARG A 135 -3.75 19.70 -9.03
C ARG A 135 -5.18 19.30 -8.70
N GLY A 136 -5.40 17.99 -8.64
CA GLY A 136 -6.67 17.40 -8.24
C GLY A 136 -6.79 17.30 -6.71
N ARG A 137 -7.95 17.63 -6.15
CA ARG A 137 -8.25 17.50 -4.72
C ARG A 137 -9.61 16.86 -4.51
N MET A 138 -9.69 15.96 -3.53
CA MET A 138 -10.96 15.39 -3.06
C MET A 138 -11.82 16.42 -2.28
N ILE A 139 -13.09 16.52 -2.65
CA ILE A 139 -14.14 17.29 -1.95
C ILE A 139 -15.05 16.35 -1.16
N SER A 140 -15.55 15.32 -1.84
CA SER A 140 -16.35 14.25 -1.23
C SER A 140 -15.77 12.90 -1.63
N PRO A 141 -15.55 11.98 -0.68
CA PRO A 141 -15.01 10.67 -0.98
C PRO A 141 -16.01 9.81 -1.77
N PRO A 142 -15.54 8.91 -2.65
CA PRO A 142 -16.36 7.84 -3.19
C PRO A 142 -16.63 6.77 -2.12
N GLU A 143 -17.54 5.85 -2.43
CA GLU A 143 -17.80 4.68 -1.59
C GLU A 143 -16.67 3.64 -1.76
N TYR A 144 -15.85 3.49 -0.73
CA TYR A 144 -14.79 2.47 -0.66
C TYR A 144 -14.62 2.09 0.81
N HIS A 145 -15.00 0.86 1.15
CA HIS A 145 -14.98 0.38 2.53
C HIS A 145 -14.01 -0.78 2.65
N TYR A 146 -12.83 -0.49 3.19
CA TYR A 146 -11.89 -1.51 3.61
C TYR A 146 -11.92 -1.63 5.13
N ARG A 147 -12.30 -2.80 5.66
CA ARG A 147 -12.36 -3.10 7.10
C ARG A 147 -12.12 -4.59 7.35
N GLY A 148 -11.23 -4.91 8.29
CA GLY A 148 -11.03 -6.29 8.76
C GLY A 148 -10.83 -7.27 7.61
N GLU A 149 -9.95 -6.92 6.67
CA GLU A 149 -9.60 -7.74 5.49
C GLU A 149 -10.70 -7.90 4.45
N THR A 150 -11.77 -7.10 4.57
CA THR A 150 -12.86 -7.05 3.59
C THR A 150 -12.83 -5.73 2.85
N LEU A 151 -12.68 -5.77 1.53
CA LEU A 151 -12.93 -4.63 0.64
C LEU A 151 -14.35 -4.73 0.06
N THR A 152 -15.16 -3.72 0.30
CA THR A 152 -16.41 -3.47 -0.41
C THR A 152 -16.27 -2.22 -1.24
N PHE A 153 -16.34 -2.38 -2.57
CA PHE A 153 -16.19 -1.29 -3.53
C PHE A 153 -17.40 -1.22 -4.49
N PRO A 154 -18.43 -0.44 -4.14
CA PRO A 154 -19.53 -0.17 -5.05
C PRO A 154 -19.15 0.96 -6.02
N ILE A 155 -18.87 0.59 -7.26
CA ILE A 155 -18.49 1.50 -8.33
C ILE A 155 -19.76 2.16 -8.89
N VAL A 156 -19.82 3.49 -8.85
CA VAL A 156 -20.91 4.26 -9.43
C VAL A 156 -20.51 4.72 -10.82
N ARG A 157 -21.29 4.32 -11.84
CA ARG A 157 -21.12 4.73 -13.22
C ARG A 157 -22.18 5.74 -13.63
N LEU A 158 -21.77 6.88 -14.16
CA LEU A 158 -22.65 7.93 -14.66
C LEU A 158 -22.89 7.76 -16.17
N ILE A 159 -24.17 7.80 -16.56
CA ILE A 159 -24.63 7.83 -17.95
C ILE A 159 -25.69 8.92 -18.13
N GLY A 160 -26.02 9.30 -19.36
CA GLY A 160 -27.06 10.29 -19.68
C GLY A 160 -26.93 10.83 -21.10
N ASP A 161 -27.84 11.72 -21.49
CA ASP A 161 -27.76 12.39 -22.78
C ASP A 161 -26.50 13.27 -22.84
N GLU A 162 -25.55 12.97 -23.74
CA GLU A 162 -24.37 13.78 -24.04
C GLU A 162 -24.78 15.20 -24.47
N SER A 163 -24.94 16.08 -23.50
CA SER A 163 -25.43 17.42 -23.68
C SER A 163 -24.67 18.36 -22.75
N SER A 164 -24.54 19.62 -23.17
CA SER A 164 -24.12 20.70 -22.27
C SER A 164 -25.39 21.30 -21.67
N PRO A 165 -25.76 20.94 -20.42
CA PRO A 165 -27.01 21.39 -19.83
C PRO A 165 -26.99 22.90 -19.67
N THR A 166 -28.11 23.54 -19.98
CA THR A 166 -28.32 24.98 -19.75
C THR A 166 -28.78 25.27 -18.32
N SER A 167 -29.17 24.24 -17.56
CA SER A 167 -29.60 24.33 -16.17
C SER A 167 -28.81 23.36 -15.28
N GLY A 168 -28.62 23.72 -14.01
CA GLY A 168 -28.03 22.85 -12.99
C GLY A 168 -29.03 21.91 -12.32
N THR A 169 -30.26 21.83 -12.83
CA THR A 169 -31.36 21.05 -12.23
C THR A 169 -31.69 19.83 -13.08
N GLY A 170 -32.07 18.73 -12.44
CA GLY A 170 -32.43 17.52 -13.17
C GLY A 170 -32.88 16.39 -12.26
N ILE A 171 -32.96 15.20 -12.84
CA ILE A 171 -33.32 13.96 -12.16
C ILE A 171 -32.20 12.94 -12.36
N VAL A 172 -31.81 12.32 -11.26
CA VAL A 172 -30.98 11.11 -11.26
C VAL A 172 -31.88 9.89 -11.11
N ARG A 173 -31.66 8.88 -11.94
CA ARG A 173 -32.40 7.61 -11.93
C ARG A 173 -31.46 6.42 -11.87
N ARG A 174 -31.89 5.36 -11.19
CA ARG A 174 -31.20 4.07 -11.26
C ARG A 174 -31.53 3.40 -12.58
N THR A 175 -30.50 2.90 -13.26
CA THR A 175 -30.66 2.06 -14.44
C THR A 175 -30.41 0.60 -14.08
N ALA A 176 -30.95 -0.33 -14.87
CA ALA A 176 -30.63 -1.74 -14.69
C ALA A 176 -29.12 -1.95 -14.91
N ASN A 177 -28.46 -2.56 -13.92
CA ASN A 177 -27.04 -2.91 -14.02
C ASN A 177 -26.86 -4.01 -15.07
N ASP A 178 -25.74 -4.01 -15.77
CA ASP A 178 -25.36 -5.14 -16.62
C ASP A 178 -24.90 -6.31 -15.72
N PRO A 179 -25.60 -7.45 -15.70
CA PRO A 179 -25.20 -8.59 -14.88
C PRO A 179 -23.84 -9.18 -15.26
N GLY A 180 -23.30 -8.84 -16.45
CA GLY A 180 -21.97 -9.23 -16.89
C GLY A 180 -20.85 -8.21 -16.61
N ALA A 181 -21.17 -7.03 -16.05
CA ALA A 181 -20.16 -5.99 -15.81
C ALA A 181 -19.17 -6.33 -14.69
N VAL A 182 -19.58 -7.19 -13.75
CA VAL A 182 -18.75 -7.66 -12.65
C VAL A 182 -18.63 -9.19 -12.73
N THR A 183 -17.40 -9.68 -12.82
CA THR A 183 -17.12 -11.11 -12.70
C THR A 183 -17.18 -11.50 -11.23
N GLU A 184 -17.98 -12.49 -10.87
CA GLU A 184 -18.03 -12.98 -9.48
C GLU A 184 -16.66 -13.49 -9.03
N THR A 185 -16.20 -12.97 -7.89
CA THR A 185 -14.95 -13.39 -7.25
C THR A 185 -15.23 -14.44 -6.19
N ALA A 186 -14.46 -15.53 -6.20
CA ALA A 186 -14.50 -16.53 -5.14
C ALA A 186 -14.07 -15.90 -3.81
N ASN A 187 -14.90 -16.06 -2.79
CA ASN A 187 -14.62 -15.57 -1.45
C ASN A 187 -14.67 -16.74 -0.46
N PRO A 188 -13.74 -16.83 0.52
CA PRO A 188 -12.56 -15.97 0.69
C PRO A 188 -11.53 -16.15 -0.44
N LEU A 189 -10.78 -15.08 -0.73
CA LEU A 189 -9.61 -15.12 -1.59
C LEU A 189 -8.57 -16.06 -0.98
N ARG A 190 -7.85 -16.80 -1.84
CA ARG A 190 -6.87 -17.82 -1.40
C ARG A 190 -5.43 -17.37 -1.55
N ASN A 191 -5.15 -16.54 -2.56
CA ASN A 191 -3.83 -16.03 -2.88
C ASN A 191 -3.95 -14.86 -3.87
N GLY A 192 -2.82 -14.21 -4.13
CA GLY A 192 -2.69 -13.14 -5.10
C GLY A 192 -2.77 -11.73 -4.52
N THR A 193 -2.71 -10.75 -5.41
CA THR A 193 -2.79 -9.31 -5.09
C THR A 193 -4.00 -8.71 -5.78
N VAL A 194 -4.90 -8.13 -4.99
CA VAL A 194 -6.00 -7.31 -5.51
C VAL A 194 -5.45 -5.94 -5.89
N VAL A 195 -5.57 -5.60 -7.16
CA VAL A 195 -5.16 -4.32 -7.73
C VAL A 195 -6.41 -3.53 -8.11
N VAL A 196 -6.54 -2.34 -7.53
CA VAL A 196 -7.56 -1.35 -7.89
C VAL A 196 -6.86 -0.20 -8.61
N GLU A 197 -7.10 -0.06 -9.90
CA GLU A 197 -6.52 0.97 -10.75
C GLU A 197 -7.59 1.95 -11.20
N VAL A 198 -7.26 3.25 -11.15
CA VAL A 198 -8.13 4.34 -11.59
C VAL A 198 -7.36 5.23 -12.56
N GLU A 199 -7.84 5.31 -13.79
CA GLU A 199 -7.36 6.23 -14.83
C GLU A 199 -8.30 7.43 -14.87
N SER A 200 -7.78 8.64 -14.62
CA SER A 200 -8.61 9.85 -14.52
C SER A 200 -7.76 11.11 -14.60
N GLU A 201 -8.29 12.19 -15.18
CA GLU A 201 -7.66 13.51 -15.08
C GLU A 201 -7.47 13.97 -13.61
N TYR A 202 -8.32 13.47 -12.70
CA TYR A 202 -8.24 13.77 -11.27
C TYR A 202 -7.49 12.69 -10.47
N TYR A 203 -6.59 11.93 -11.10
CA TYR A 203 -5.84 10.84 -10.46
C TYR A 203 -5.12 11.27 -9.17
N GLU A 204 -4.58 12.50 -9.07
CA GLU A 204 -3.96 12.97 -7.82
C GLU A 204 -4.96 13.00 -6.64
N GLY A 205 -6.23 13.32 -6.92
CA GLY A 205 -7.29 13.24 -5.91
C GLY A 205 -7.56 11.80 -5.48
N TRP A 206 -7.59 10.86 -6.43
CA TRP A 206 -7.72 9.42 -6.15
C TRP A 206 -6.53 8.88 -5.36
N TYR A 207 -5.31 9.33 -5.68
CA TYR A 207 -4.09 9.00 -4.94
C TYR A 207 -4.18 9.46 -3.48
N ASP A 208 -4.56 10.72 -3.26
CA ASP A 208 -4.78 11.27 -1.92
C ASP A 208 -5.86 10.49 -1.15
N PHE A 209 -6.92 10.08 -1.84
CA PHE A 209 -8.00 9.30 -1.26
C PHE A 209 -7.53 7.91 -0.82
N PHE A 210 -6.94 7.14 -1.73
CA PHE A 210 -6.46 5.80 -1.40
C PHE A 210 -5.38 5.86 -0.33
N THR A 211 -4.42 6.79 -0.40
CA THR A 211 -3.37 6.93 0.62
C THR A 211 -3.93 7.14 2.04
N ARG A 212 -5.09 7.80 2.17
CA ARG A 212 -5.74 8.04 3.47
C ARG A 212 -6.71 6.95 3.91
N ARG A 213 -7.15 6.06 3.00
CA ARG A 213 -8.37 5.24 3.19
C ARG A 213 -8.18 3.78 2.82
N ALA A 214 -7.40 3.51 1.78
CA ALA A 214 -6.85 2.21 1.50
C ALA A 214 -5.52 2.17 2.26
N ASP A 215 -5.46 1.56 3.44
CA ASP A 215 -4.18 1.40 4.19
C ASP A 215 -3.18 0.44 3.48
N GLY A 216 -3.17 0.41 2.14
CA GLY A 216 -2.33 -0.39 1.27
C GLY A 216 -1.36 0.47 0.44
N THR A 217 -0.68 -0.14 -0.53
CA THR A 217 0.40 0.51 -1.26
C THR A 217 -0.25 1.21 -2.41
N VAL A 218 -0.13 2.54 -2.40
CA VAL A 218 -0.74 3.39 -3.41
C VAL A 218 0.38 4.01 -4.23
N THR A 219 0.34 3.79 -5.52
CA THR A 219 1.24 4.42 -6.48
C THR A 219 0.45 5.29 -7.45
N LYS A 220 1.13 6.25 -8.08
CA LYS A 220 0.57 7.02 -9.18
C LYS A 220 1.54 7.06 -10.35
N ASP A 221 1.01 7.13 -11.56
CA ASP A 221 1.77 7.36 -12.78
C ASP A 221 1.27 8.65 -13.42
N ASP A 222 2.07 9.71 -13.32
CA ASP A 222 1.71 11.04 -13.83
C ASP A 222 1.63 11.07 -15.37
N ALA A 223 2.34 10.18 -16.07
CA ALA A 223 2.36 10.14 -17.53
C ALA A 223 1.10 9.49 -18.10
N ASN A 224 0.59 8.47 -17.40
CA ASN A 224 -0.66 7.78 -17.76
C ASN A 224 -1.89 8.32 -17.02
N GLN A 225 -1.70 9.25 -16.07
CA GLN A 225 -2.77 9.79 -15.20
C GLN A 225 -3.53 8.68 -14.46
N THR A 226 -2.77 7.72 -13.93
CA THR A 226 -3.34 6.57 -13.20
C THR A 226 -2.95 6.58 -11.72
N THR A 227 -3.81 6.00 -10.90
CA THR A 227 -3.56 5.69 -9.49
C THR A 227 -3.88 4.23 -9.25
N THR A 228 -2.98 3.54 -8.54
CA THR A 228 -3.09 2.10 -8.29
C THR A 228 -2.98 1.83 -6.80
N ALA A 229 -3.99 1.18 -6.23
CA ALA A 229 -3.96 0.65 -4.86
C ALA A 229 -3.80 -0.88 -4.90
N ARG A 230 -2.90 -1.42 -4.07
CA ARG A 230 -2.61 -2.86 -3.96
C ARG A 230 -2.94 -3.38 -2.57
N LEU A 231 -3.67 -4.50 -2.53
CA LEU A 231 -4.03 -5.24 -1.32
C LEU A 231 -3.63 -6.71 -1.52
N VAL A 232 -2.91 -7.30 -0.57
CA VAL A 232 -2.35 -8.65 -0.73
C VAL A 232 -3.21 -9.66 0.01
N VAL A 233 -3.53 -10.77 -0.63
CA VAL A 233 -4.21 -11.88 0.02
C VAL A 233 -3.21 -12.60 0.92
N PRO A 234 -3.42 -12.61 2.25
CA PRO A 234 -2.53 -13.33 3.16
C PRO A 234 -2.58 -14.82 2.86
N GLU A 235 -1.41 -15.45 2.93
CA GLU A 235 -1.32 -16.90 2.90
C GLU A 235 -0.90 -17.41 4.28
N GLU A 236 -1.58 -18.43 4.75
CA GLU A 236 -1.21 -19.14 5.97
C GLU A 236 -0.34 -20.33 5.59
N VAL A 237 0.88 -20.35 6.11
CA VAL A 237 1.84 -21.42 5.90
C VAL A 237 1.90 -22.24 7.19
N SER A 238 1.45 -23.48 7.11
CA SER A 238 1.51 -24.45 8.20
C SER A 238 2.85 -25.19 8.22
N PHE A 239 3.41 -25.39 9.41
CA PHE A 239 4.65 -26.15 9.61
C PHE A 239 4.41 -27.55 10.15
N ASP A 240 3.52 -28.30 9.51
CA ASP A 240 3.19 -29.69 9.92
C ASP A 240 4.26 -30.71 9.53
N ARG A 241 5.20 -30.33 8.66
CA ARG A 241 6.33 -31.16 8.23
C ARG A 241 7.64 -30.43 8.44
N THR A 242 8.73 -31.19 8.51
CA THR A 242 10.09 -30.64 8.67
C THR A 242 10.50 -29.81 7.47
N LEU A 243 10.15 -30.27 6.27
CA LEU A 243 10.58 -29.66 5.02
C LEU A 243 9.39 -29.49 4.08
N ALA A 244 9.31 -28.32 3.47
CA ALA A 244 8.45 -28.09 2.32
C ALA A 244 9.27 -27.45 1.20
N VAL A 245 9.23 -28.04 0.01
CA VAL A 245 9.94 -27.50 -1.16
C VAL A 245 8.99 -27.13 -2.28
N SER A 246 9.27 -25.99 -2.92
CA SER A 246 8.42 -25.46 -4.00
C SER A 246 8.53 -26.25 -5.30
N GLU A 247 9.71 -26.83 -5.58
CA GLU A 247 9.92 -27.64 -6.78
C GLU A 247 9.43 -29.08 -6.60
N ALA A 248 8.80 -29.62 -7.66
CA ALA A 248 8.54 -31.06 -7.74
C ALA A 248 9.88 -31.80 -7.85
N ASP A 249 10.04 -32.89 -7.09
CA ASP A 249 11.33 -33.58 -6.89
C ASP A 249 12.45 -32.64 -6.38
N GLY A 250 12.07 -31.60 -5.64
CA GLY A 250 12.97 -30.56 -5.12
C GLY A 250 13.82 -30.99 -3.93
N TYR A 251 13.52 -32.12 -3.29
CA TYR A 251 14.31 -32.71 -2.21
C TYR A 251 15.20 -33.85 -2.70
N SER A 252 16.48 -33.84 -2.32
CA SER A 252 17.38 -34.97 -2.54
C SER A 252 18.39 -35.15 -1.41
N HIS A 253 18.73 -36.41 -1.13
CA HIS A 253 19.80 -36.77 -0.21
C HIS A 253 20.77 -37.76 -0.85
N SER A 254 22.05 -37.42 -0.87
CA SER A 254 23.12 -38.24 -1.46
C SER A 254 24.16 -38.72 -0.45
N GLY A 255 23.99 -38.38 0.83
CA GLY A 255 24.90 -38.68 1.93
C GLY A 255 24.60 -39.99 2.67
N ASN A 256 24.71 -39.92 3.99
CA ASN A 256 24.40 -41.03 4.89
C ASN A 256 22.90 -41.31 4.91
N LYS A 257 22.49 -42.43 4.29
CA LYS A 257 21.08 -42.87 4.19
C LYS A 257 20.28 -42.89 5.49
N ASN A 258 20.93 -43.01 6.65
CA ASN A 258 20.22 -42.96 7.94
C ASN A 258 19.72 -41.55 8.29
N ASN A 259 20.17 -40.52 7.58
CA ASN A 259 19.77 -39.14 7.76
C ASN A 259 18.87 -38.61 6.62
N GLU A 260 18.54 -39.46 5.64
CA GLU A 260 17.56 -39.14 4.61
C GLU A 260 16.18 -38.99 5.27
N LEU A 261 15.43 -37.95 4.90
CA LEU A 261 14.08 -37.72 5.41
C LEU A 261 13.14 -38.83 4.92
N SER A 262 12.19 -39.21 5.78
CA SER A 262 11.14 -40.14 5.35
C SER A 262 10.08 -39.40 4.56
N GLU A 263 9.34 -40.10 3.68
CA GLU A 263 8.29 -39.53 2.81
C GLU A 263 7.17 -38.80 3.58
N GLY A 264 7.03 -39.03 4.89
CA GLY A 264 6.09 -38.30 5.76
C GLY A 264 6.64 -36.98 6.33
N ASP A 265 7.94 -36.76 6.26
CA ASP A 265 8.64 -35.64 6.90
C ASP A 265 8.81 -34.43 5.98
N TYR A 266 8.48 -34.57 4.68
CA TYR A 266 8.58 -33.51 3.68
C TYR A 266 7.41 -33.46 2.69
N VAL A 267 7.11 -32.29 2.11
CA VAL A 267 6.26 -32.10 0.91
C VAL A 267 7.06 -31.49 -0.23
N GLU A 268 6.68 -31.77 -1.47
CA GLU A 268 7.30 -31.21 -2.68
C GLU A 268 6.24 -30.70 -3.64
N GLY A 269 6.60 -29.71 -4.47
CA GLY A 269 5.71 -29.16 -5.50
C GLY A 269 4.58 -28.28 -4.95
N GLU A 270 4.69 -27.82 -3.71
CA GLU A 270 3.74 -26.88 -3.11
C GLU A 270 4.08 -25.43 -3.52
N SER A 271 3.06 -24.58 -3.68
CA SER A 271 3.32 -23.17 -3.97
C SER A 271 3.40 -22.40 -2.67
N PHE A 272 4.48 -21.63 -2.49
CA PHE A 272 4.66 -20.75 -1.34
C PHE A 272 4.84 -19.30 -1.78
N PRO A 273 4.23 -18.32 -1.11
CA PRO A 273 4.33 -16.91 -1.49
C PRO A 273 5.71 -16.36 -1.15
N SER A 274 6.25 -15.50 -2.00
CA SER A 274 7.51 -14.82 -1.70
C SER A 274 7.38 -13.92 -0.46
N PRO A 275 8.32 -13.98 0.50
CA PRO A 275 8.33 -13.08 1.65
C PRO A 275 8.87 -11.69 1.30
N GLY A 276 9.29 -11.43 0.06
CA GLY A 276 10.00 -10.20 -0.31
C GLY A 276 9.28 -8.89 0.07
N SER A 277 7.95 -8.83 -0.11
CA SER A 277 7.18 -7.65 0.33
C SER A 277 7.14 -7.53 1.85
N LEU A 278 6.91 -8.64 2.57
CA LEU A 278 6.98 -8.64 4.04
C LEU A 278 8.34 -8.12 4.53
N ILE A 279 9.42 -8.59 3.93
CA ILE A 279 10.78 -8.23 4.28
C ILE A 279 11.06 -6.75 3.99
N ALA A 280 10.78 -6.28 2.77
CA ALA A 280 11.01 -4.88 2.38
C ALA A 280 10.32 -3.89 3.31
N ASP A 281 9.13 -4.24 3.75
CA ASP A 281 8.32 -3.43 4.62
C ASP A 281 8.82 -3.39 6.06
N GLN A 282 9.27 -4.53 6.59
CA GLN A 282 9.90 -4.59 7.92
C GLN A 282 11.24 -3.87 7.94
N ILE A 283 11.99 -3.92 6.82
CA ILE A 283 13.19 -3.13 6.59
C ILE A 283 12.88 -1.63 6.60
N ALA A 284 11.84 -1.19 5.88
CA ALA A 284 11.44 0.22 5.86
C ALA A 284 11.04 0.72 7.26
N ALA A 285 10.23 -0.06 8.00
CA ALA A 285 9.84 0.28 9.36
C ALA A 285 11.04 0.36 10.31
N ALA A 286 11.97 -0.61 10.24
CA ALA A 286 13.17 -0.61 11.05
C ALA A 286 14.15 0.51 10.65
N ALA A 287 14.20 0.92 9.38
CA ALA A 287 14.98 2.07 8.94
C ALA A 287 14.48 3.38 9.57
N ASP A 288 13.18 3.51 9.76
CA ASP A 288 12.53 4.68 10.38
C ASP A 288 12.67 4.69 11.91
N ASP A 289 12.57 3.53 12.56
CA ASP A 289 12.65 3.37 14.03
C ASP A 289 13.42 2.10 14.41
N ASN A 290 14.64 2.26 14.93
CA ASN A 290 15.50 1.17 15.40
C ASN A 290 16.33 1.54 16.62
N ASP A 291 16.87 0.51 17.24
CA ASP A 291 17.66 0.53 18.46
C ASP A 291 19.16 0.40 18.21
N ASN A 292 19.66 0.52 16.98
CA ASN A 292 21.10 0.40 16.70
C ASN A 292 21.96 1.39 17.50
N GLY A 293 21.40 2.53 17.90
CA GLY A 293 22.09 3.55 18.71
C GLY A 293 22.20 3.21 20.20
N THR A 294 21.59 2.12 20.66
CA THR A 294 21.46 1.80 22.09
C THR A 294 22.66 1.03 22.63
N GLU A 295 23.27 0.20 21.79
CA GLU A 295 24.37 -0.71 22.13
C GLU A 295 25.57 -0.41 21.22
N THR A 296 26.72 -0.02 21.79
CA THR A 296 27.88 0.40 21.00
C THR A 296 28.52 -0.70 20.15
N CYS A 297 28.18 -1.96 20.43
CA CYS A 297 28.63 -3.11 19.69
C CYS A 297 27.80 -3.34 18.41
N VAL A 298 26.62 -2.75 18.30
CA VAL A 298 25.80 -2.76 17.09
C VAL A 298 26.33 -1.67 16.17
N THR A 299 26.78 -2.08 14.99
CA THR A 299 27.41 -1.19 14.00
C THR A 299 26.58 -1.15 12.72
N ALA A 300 26.90 -0.25 11.79
CA ALA A 300 26.20 -0.21 10.50
C ALA A 300 26.38 -1.50 9.67
N SER A 301 27.37 -2.34 9.99
CA SER A 301 27.71 -3.57 9.28
C SER A 301 27.41 -4.84 10.09
N GLY A 302 26.59 -4.75 11.14
CA GLY A 302 26.21 -5.91 11.97
C GLY A 302 26.64 -5.82 13.43
N PHE A 303 26.67 -6.98 14.09
CA PHE A 303 26.95 -7.14 15.52
C PHE A 303 28.44 -7.42 15.73
N ASN A 304 29.15 -6.49 16.37
CA ASN A 304 30.58 -6.58 16.57
C ASN A 304 30.94 -6.83 18.04
N GLY A 305 31.05 -8.11 18.41
CA GLY A 305 31.47 -8.56 19.73
C GLY A 305 30.48 -8.21 20.83
N CYS A 306 29.18 -8.25 20.52
CA CYS A 306 28.13 -7.82 21.46
C CYS A 306 28.01 -8.71 22.68
N GLY A 307 28.21 -10.03 22.56
CA GLY A 307 27.97 -10.99 23.62
C GLY A 307 26.49 -11.17 23.92
N THR A 308 25.79 -10.11 24.35
CA THR A 308 24.34 -10.11 24.60
C THR A 308 23.71 -8.78 24.18
N VAL A 309 22.57 -8.86 23.52
CA VAL A 309 21.74 -7.72 23.08
C VAL A 309 20.28 -7.91 23.54
N GLY A 310 19.49 -6.84 23.55
CA GLY A 310 18.06 -6.88 23.95
C GLY A 310 17.81 -6.89 25.47
N SER A 311 18.86 -6.69 26.28
CA SER A 311 18.80 -6.61 27.74
C SER A 311 19.16 -5.19 28.19
N GLY A 312 18.22 -4.46 28.82
CA GLY A 312 18.56 -3.18 29.47
C GLY A 312 17.43 -2.14 29.49
N THR A 313 17.80 -0.87 29.62
CA THR A 313 16.86 0.27 29.83
C THR A 313 15.92 0.54 28.65
N VAL A 314 16.06 -0.16 27.52
CA VAL A 314 15.39 0.15 26.25
C VAL A 314 14.22 -0.80 25.93
N GLY A 315 14.19 -1.99 26.53
CA GLY A 315 13.17 -3.00 26.20
C GLY A 315 13.55 -3.85 24.97
N SER A 316 12.55 -4.51 24.37
CA SER A 316 12.68 -5.37 23.19
C SER A 316 13.28 -4.65 21.98
N GLY A 317 14.35 -5.18 21.37
CA GLY A 317 15.17 -4.46 20.38
C GLY A 317 14.79 -4.67 18.91
N VAL A 318 14.76 -3.58 18.14
CA VAL A 318 14.69 -3.57 16.67
C VAL A 318 16.05 -3.19 16.10
N TYR A 319 16.71 -4.09 15.37
CA TYR A 319 18.02 -3.86 14.76
C TYR A 319 17.92 -3.77 13.24
N TYR A 320 18.45 -2.70 12.66
CA TYR A 320 18.37 -2.42 11.22
C TYR A 320 19.76 -2.32 10.58
N PHE A 321 19.96 -3.01 9.45
CA PHE A 321 21.18 -2.91 8.65
C PHE A 321 20.81 -2.63 7.20
N GLY A 322 21.14 -1.45 6.68
CA GLY A 322 20.80 -1.00 5.33
C GLY A 322 21.66 -1.60 4.21
N GLY A 323 22.26 -2.75 4.46
CA GLY A 323 23.18 -3.48 3.59
C GLY A 323 23.56 -4.78 4.28
N ASP A 324 24.65 -5.41 3.84
CA ASP A 324 25.12 -6.66 4.43
C ASP A 324 25.47 -6.49 5.92
N ALA A 325 25.13 -7.49 6.72
CA ALA A 325 25.37 -7.51 8.15
C ALA A 325 26.09 -8.80 8.56
N GLU A 326 27.13 -8.65 9.37
CA GLU A 326 27.94 -9.76 9.89
C GLU A 326 27.79 -9.88 11.41
N VAL A 327 27.84 -11.11 11.92
CA VAL A 327 28.03 -11.39 13.33
C VAL A 327 29.50 -11.68 13.60
N ILE A 328 30.14 -10.89 14.47
CA ILE A 328 31.53 -11.10 14.90
C ILE A 328 31.53 -11.43 16.39
N GLY A 329 31.98 -12.63 16.74
CA GLY A 329 31.91 -13.17 18.09
C GLY A 329 30.50 -13.63 18.47
N ASP A 330 30.42 -14.48 19.49
CA ASP A 330 29.15 -15.07 19.92
C ASP A 330 28.13 -14.00 20.34
N LEU A 331 26.86 -14.25 20.01
CA LEU A 331 25.76 -13.33 20.20
C LEU A 331 24.58 -14.00 20.90
N THR A 332 24.11 -13.38 21.97
CA THR A 332 22.90 -13.79 22.68
C THR A 332 21.82 -12.74 22.52
N PHE A 333 20.66 -13.13 22.00
CA PHE A 333 19.45 -12.32 22.00
C PHE A 333 18.67 -12.59 23.29
N ASN A 334 18.66 -11.61 24.20
CA ASN A 334 17.86 -11.67 25.41
C ASN A 334 16.45 -11.12 25.14
N THR A 335 15.47 -12.01 25.12
CA THR A 335 14.09 -11.63 24.79
C THR A 335 13.23 -11.31 26.04
N THR A 336 13.83 -11.04 27.21
CA THR A 336 13.09 -10.79 28.47
C THR A 336 12.09 -9.66 28.37
N ASP A 337 12.46 -8.60 27.66
CA ASP A 337 11.66 -7.39 27.59
C ASP A 337 10.70 -7.34 26.37
N GLY A 338 10.68 -8.40 25.54
CA GLY A 338 9.77 -8.57 24.40
C GLY A 338 10.46 -9.15 23.16
N ASP A 339 9.76 -9.13 22.03
CA ASP A 339 10.23 -9.69 20.75
C ASP A 339 11.35 -8.85 20.14
N ILE A 340 12.37 -9.51 19.59
CA ILE A 340 13.47 -8.85 18.88
C ILE A 340 13.28 -8.98 17.38
N VAL A 341 13.55 -7.89 16.66
CA VAL A 341 13.53 -7.84 15.19
C VAL A 341 14.93 -7.56 14.67
N VAL A 342 15.36 -8.31 13.67
CA VAL A 342 16.61 -8.08 12.93
C VAL A 342 16.27 -7.91 11.45
N ALA A 343 16.38 -6.69 10.93
CA ALA A 343 16.07 -6.34 9.55
C ALA A 343 17.36 -6.02 8.78
N VAL A 344 17.62 -6.77 7.70
CA VAL A 344 18.85 -6.70 6.90
C VAL A 344 18.49 -6.48 5.43
N ASP A 345 18.82 -5.30 4.89
CA ASP A 345 18.67 -4.97 3.46
C ASP A 345 19.89 -5.42 2.64
N GLY A 346 20.26 -6.69 2.81
CA GLY A 346 21.44 -7.32 2.24
C GLY A 346 21.59 -8.75 2.74
N ASP A 347 22.81 -9.27 2.64
CA ASP A 347 23.15 -10.61 3.15
C ASP A 347 23.39 -10.58 4.66
N PHE A 348 22.93 -11.61 5.38
CA PHE A 348 23.20 -11.79 6.80
C PHE A 348 24.15 -12.96 7.02
N ASP A 349 25.41 -12.64 7.34
CA ASP A 349 26.48 -13.61 7.54
C ASP A 349 26.73 -13.83 9.05
N ILE A 350 26.41 -15.03 9.53
CA ILE A 350 26.67 -15.43 10.91
C ILE A 350 28.14 -15.84 11.10
N GLY A 351 28.83 -16.20 10.02
CA GLY A 351 30.18 -16.76 10.07
C GLY A 351 30.24 -18.04 10.90
N ASP A 352 31.30 -18.19 11.69
CA ASP A 352 31.60 -19.33 12.59
C ASP A 352 31.25 -19.01 14.06
N ASN A 353 30.27 -18.12 14.28
CA ASN A 353 29.91 -17.61 15.61
C ASN A 353 28.58 -18.17 16.09
N ASP A 354 28.46 -18.42 17.39
CA ASP A 354 27.22 -18.96 17.97
C ASP A 354 26.18 -17.85 18.17
N ILE A 355 24.92 -18.16 17.85
CA ILE A 355 23.75 -17.33 18.17
C ILE A 355 22.85 -18.09 19.15
N THR A 356 22.47 -17.44 20.25
CA THR A 356 21.56 -18.03 21.25
C THR A 356 20.37 -17.12 21.51
N VAL A 357 19.16 -17.66 21.51
CA VAL A 357 17.93 -16.94 21.89
C VAL A 357 17.47 -17.37 23.30
N GLU A 358 17.50 -16.45 24.27
CA GLU A 358 17.18 -16.72 25.67
C GLU A 358 15.79 -16.16 26.11
N ASP A 359 15.39 -16.47 27.36
CA ASP A 359 14.15 -16.08 28.09
C ASP A 359 12.82 -16.84 27.81
N GLY A 360 12.79 -17.79 26.88
CA GLY A 360 11.70 -18.78 26.76
C GLY A 360 10.29 -18.28 26.41
N ARG A 361 10.06 -16.96 26.26
CA ARG A 361 8.72 -16.40 26.08
C ARG A 361 8.51 -15.66 24.76
N ASN A 362 9.44 -14.79 24.42
CA ASN A 362 9.34 -13.91 23.26
C ASN A 362 10.25 -14.40 22.14
N ASN A 363 10.08 -13.85 20.94
CA ASN A 363 10.69 -14.37 19.72
C ASN A 363 11.83 -13.49 19.22
N VAL A 364 12.67 -14.06 18.36
CA VAL A 364 13.55 -13.29 17.48
C VAL A 364 13.10 -13.54 16.04
N THR A 365 12.81 -12.47 15.31
CA THR A 365 12.39 -12.53 13.92
C THR A 365 13.39 -11.80 13.03
N TYR A 366 13.87 -12.49 11.99
CA TYR A 366 14.83 -11.99 11.03
C TYR A 366 14.14 -11.72 9.69
N TYR A 367 14.34 -10.54 9.12
CA TYR A 367 13.87 -10.15 7.80
C TYR A 367 15.08 -9.84 6.92
N ILE A 368 15.44 -10.75 6.03
CA ILE A 368 16.69 -10.72 5.27
C ILE A 368 16.38 -10.60 3.77
N ASN A 369 16.70 -9.45 3.16
CA ASN A 369 16.45 -9.21 1.75
C ASN A 369 17.42 -9.96 0.82
N GLY A 370 18.62 -10.27 1.31
CA GLY A 370 19.62 -11.10 0.65
C GLY A 370 19.60 -12.55 1.13
N SER A 371 20.79 -13.13 1.25
CA SER A 371 21.03 -14.50 1.69
C SER A 371 21.30 -14.60 3.19
N LEU A 372 20.93 -15.75 3.77
CA LEU A 372 21.34 -16.15 5.12
C LEU A 372 22.48 -17.15 5.03
N ASP A 373 23.65 -16.77 5.55
CA ASP A 373 24.87 -17.55 5.46
C ASP A 373 25.41 -17.97 6.83
N LEU A 374 25.84 -19.24 6.90
CA LEU A 374 26.49 -19.84 8.06
C LEU A 374 27.75 -20.58 7.56
N GLN A 375 28.91 -20.27 8.12
CA GLN A 375 30.20 -20.82 7.69
C GLN A 375 30.92 -21.50 8.85
N GLY A 376 31.65 -22.59 8.60
CA GLY A 376 32.32 -23.33 9.68
C GLY A 376 31.34 -24.21 10.46
N SER A 377 31.31 -24.11 11.78
CA SER A 377 30.46 -24.92 12.66
C SER A 377 29.70 -24.09 13.72
N PRO A 378 29.02 -22.99 13.35
CA PRO A 378 28.24 -22.19 14.28
C PRO A 378 27.03 -22.96 14.78
N THR A 379 26.57 -22.61 15.97
CA THR A 379 25.33 -23.09 16.57
C THR A 379 24.36 -21.91 16.75
N VAL A 380 23.26 -21.94 15.99
CA VAL A 380 22.09 -21.07 16.20
C VAL A 380 21.06 -21.85 17.00
N SER A 381 20.91 -21.53 18.29
CA SER A 381 20.14 -22.32 19.24
C SER A 381 19.02 -21.54 19.92
N VAL A 382 17.93 -22.26 20.22
CA VAL A 382 16.76 -21.77 20.94
C VAL A 382 16.06 -22.93 21.65
N ASP A 383 15.41 -22.66 22.76
CA ASP A 383 14.68 -23.70 23.52
C ASP A 383 13.47 -24.29 22.77
N SER A 384 12.87 -23.53 21.86
CA SER A 384 11.80 -23.94 20.95
C SER A 384 12.00 -23.27 19.59
N ALA A 385 12.09 -24.05 18.51
CA ALA A 385 12.28 -23.52 17.16
C ALA A 385 11.22 -22.48 16.75
N SER A 386 10.02 -22.53 17.35
CA SER A 386 8.94 -21.56 17.12
C SER A 386 9.31 -20.11 17.49
N ARG A 387 10.34 -19.91 18.31
CA ARG A 387 10.77 -18.60 18.81
C ARG A 387 11.88 -17.96 17.97
N ASN A 388 12.35 -18.64 16.93
CA ASN A 388 13.46 -18.19 16.12
C ASN A 388 13.07 -18.32 14.64
N VAL A 389 12.68 -17.21 14.02
CA VAL A 389 12.00 -17.20 12.72
C VAL A 389 12.77 -16.37 11.70
N PHE A 390 13.20 -16.99 10.60
CA PHE A 390 13.91 -16.34 9.51
C PHE A 390 13.02 -16.22 8.27
N TYR A 391 12.75 -15.01 7.83
CA TYR A 391 12.22 -14.70 6.50
C TYR A 391 13.38 -14.30 5.60
N VAL A 392 13.64 -15.09 4.57
CA VAL A 392 14.80 -14.91 3.67
C VAL A 392 14.33 -14.81 2.23
N ASN A 393 14.68 -13.73 1.56
CA ASN A 393 14.27 -13.50 0.16
C ASN A 393 15.26 -14.12 -0.85
N GLY A 394 16.55 -14.13 -0.52
CA GLY A 394 17.65 -14.65 -1.34
C GLY A 394 17.96 -16.13 -1.08
N GLY A 395 19.23 -16.43 -0.81
CA GLY A 395 19.75 -17.77 -0.56
C GLY A 395 19.70 -18.20 0.90
N PHE A 396 19.75 -19.51 1.15
CA PHE A 396 19.93 -20.06 2.50
C PHE A 396 21.04 -21.10 2.43
N LEU A 397 22.10 -20.90 3.23
CA LEU A 397 23.35 -21.68 3.17
C LEU A 397 24.02 -21.61 1.77
N ASP A 398 23.83 -20.50 1.06
CA ASP A 398 24.26 -20.27 -0.33
C ASP A 398 25.75 -19.91 -0.39
N GLY A 399 26.60 -20.89 -0.14
CA GLY A 399 28.05 -20.68 0.00
C GLY A 399 28.73 -21.68 0.93
N SER A 400 27.95 -22.51 1.62
CA SER A 400 28.40 -23.60 2.48
C SER A 400 28.98 -24.80 1.69
N ALA A 401 29.74 -24.53 0.62
CA ALA A 401 30.31 -25.48 -0.31
C ALA A 401 31.32 -26.44 0.36
N GLY A 402 30.81 -27.38 1.16
CA GLY A 402 31.44 -28.66 1.47
C GLY A 402 32.04 -28.85 2.86
N ASP A 403 32.40 -27.80 3.61
CA ASP A 403 33.35 -28.00 4.73
C ASP A 403 32.81 -27.71 6.14
N GLY A 404 31.57 -27.23 6.26
CA GLY A 404 30.97 -26.82 7.55
C GLY A 404 30.02 -27.85 8.21
N ASN A 405 29.82 -27.70 9.52
CA ASN A 405 28.86 -28.47 10.33
C ASN A 405 27.91 -27.54 11.12
N PRO A 406 27.27 -26.54 10.49
CA PRO A 406 26.42 -25.60 11.23
C PRO A 406 25.21 -26.32 11.83
N THR A 407 24.78 -25.88 13.00
CA THR A 407 23.52 -26.31 13.63
C THR A 407 22.58 -25.12 13.70
N ILE A 408 21.35 -25.27 13.23
CA ILE A 408 20.31 -24.23 13.33
C ILE A 408 19.01 -24.82 13.86
N GLU A 409 18.48 -24.17 14.89
CA GLU A 409 17.20 -24.47 15.53
C GLU A 409 16.23 -23.30 15.24
N ALA A 410 15.37 -23.44 14.23
CA ALA A 410 14.56 -22.33 13.72
C ALA A 410 13.41 -22.75 12.81
N ILE A 411 12.52 -21.79 12.54
CA ILE A 411 11.73 -21.75 11.31
C ILE A 411 12.51 -20.95 10.27
N VAL A 412 12.75 -21.52 9.09
CA VAL A 412 13.35 -20.80 7.96
C VAL A 412 12.37 -20.80 6.80
N TYR A 413 11.84 -19.62 6.48
CA TYR A 413 10.94 -19.37 5.38
C TYR A 413 11.68 -18.67 4.24
N ALA A 414 12.17 -19.47 3.29
CA ALA A 414 13.01 -19.06 2.17
C ALA A 414 12.55 -19.71 0.84
N PRO A 415 11.28 -19.54 0.42
CA PRO A 415 10.67 -20.29 -0.69
C PRO A 415 11.31 -20.07 -2.07
N ASN A 416 12.20 -19.07 -2.19
CA ASN A 416 12.97 -18.77 -3.40
C ASN A 416 14.37 -19.43 -3.41
N ALA A 417 14.85 -19.93 -2.26
CA ALA A 417 16.21 -20.40 -2.07
C ALA A 417 16.44 -21.82 -2.61
N ASN A 418 17.48 -22.00 -3.43
CA ASN A 418 17.98 -23.32 -3.79
C ASN A 418 19.09 -23.70 -2.82
N VAL A 419 18.83 -24.67 -1.95
CA VAL A 419 19.78 -25.04 -0.91
C VAL A 419 20.57 -26.26 -1.34
N VAL A 420 21.89 -26.12 -1.45
CA VAL A 420 22.80 -27.24 -1.74
C VAL A 420 23.87 -27.29 -0.66
N THR A 421 23.85 -28.36 0.12
CA THR A 421 24.83 -28.58 1.18
C THR A 421 25.53 -29.92 1.04
N ASN A 422 26.86 -29.88 0.93
CA ASN A 422 27.70 -31.07 0.86
C ASN A 422 28.39 -31.40 2.20
N GLY A 423 28.25 -30.51 3.20
CA GLY A 423 28.82 -30.65 4.54
C GLY A 423 27.96 -31.53 5.46
N ASN A 424 28.02 -31.27 6.78
CA ASN A 424 27.22 -32.01 7.77
C ASN A 424 26.35 -31.08 8.63
N PRO A 425 25.48 -30.24 8.03
CA PRO A 425 24.62 -29.37 8.81
C PRO A 425 23.59 -30.17 9.62
N THR A 426 23.16 -29.62 10.76
CA THR A 426 22.00 -30.11 11.52
C THR A 426 20.92 -29.03 11.51
N LEU A 427 19.85 -29.28 10.77
CA LEU A 427 18.71 -28.39 10.62
C LEU A 427 17.56 -28.92 11.50
N ARG A 428 17.24 -28.25 12.61
CA ARG A 428 16.12 -28.63 13.50
C ARG A 428 15.02 -27.57 13.48
N GLY A 429 13.79 -27.97 13.18
CA GLY A 429 12.64 -27.07 13.10
C GLY A 429 11.82 -27.31 11.84
N ALA A 430 11.47 -26.23 11.13
CA ALA A 430 10.73 -26.32 9.88
C ALA A 430 11.31 -25.39 8.81
N PHE A 431 11.41 -25.91 7.59
CA PHE A 431 12.13 -25.26 6.49
C PHE A 431 11.24 -25.22 5.26
N VAL A 432 11.02 -24.03 4.71
CA VAL A 432 10.34 -23.82 3.43
C VAL A 432 11.38 -23.28 2.45
N THR A 433 11.71 -24.04 1.40
CA THR A 433 12.71 -23.64 0.41
C THR A 433 12.23 -23.88 -1.02
N LYS A 434 12.95 -23.40 -2.03
CA LYS A 434 12.64 -23.76 -3.42
C LYS A 434 13.03 -25.22 -3.70
N SER A 435 14.24 -25.59 -3.28
CA SER A 435 14.79 -26.94 -3.34
C SER A 435 15.77 -27.15 -2.19
N LEU A 436 16.00 -28.42 -1.82
CA LEU A 436 17.00 -28.82 -0.83
C LEU A 436 17.73 -30.08 -1.29
N SER A 437 19.00 -29.94 -1.63
CA SER A 437 19.92 -31.06 -1.88
C SER A 437 20.92 -31.17 -0.74
N THR A 438 20.97 -32.35 -0.12
CA THR A 438 21.84 -32.64 1.02
C THR A 438 22.82 -33.77 0.71
N GLY A 439 24.05 -33.65 1.21
CA GLY A 439 25.10 -34.65 1.13
C GLY A 439 25.66 -35.02 2.50
N GLY A 440 26.84 -35.63 2.51
CA GLY A 440 27.62 -35.86 3.74
C GLY A 440 26.84 -36.59 4.85
N ASN A 441 26.88 -36.05 6.06
CA ASN A 441 26.06 -36.46 7.21
C ASN A 441 25.07 -35.36 7.61
N ALA A 442 24.58 -34.56 6.66
CA ALA A 442 23.52 -33.59 6.90
C ALA A 442 22.32 -34.26 7.59
N LYS A 443 21.68 -33.55 8.52
CA LYS A 443 20.48 -34.01 9.24
C LYS A 443 19.42 -32.92 9.19
N VAL A 444 18.19 -33.33 8.95
CA VAL A 444 17.02 -32.45 8.97
C VAL A 444 16.01 -33.10 9.93
N GLN A 445 15.57 -32.36 10.94
CA GLN A 445 14.79 -32.90 12.07
C GLN A 445 13.63 -31.98 12.42
N TYR A 446 12.44 -32.56 12.56
CA TYR A 446 11.28 -31.82 13.02
C TYR A 446 11.42 -31.40 14.49
N ASP A 447 10.97 -30.19 14.80
CA ASP A 447 10.70 -29.79 16.18
C ASP A 447 9.19 -29.91 16.43
N GLU A 448 8.79 -30.82 17.32
CA GLU A 448 7.39 -31.08 17.65
C GLU A 448 6.68 -29.85 18.25
N SER A 449 7.42 -28.85 18.73
CA SER A 449 6.84 -27.58 19.17
C SER A 449 6.15 -26.79 18.05
N LEU A 450 6.46 -27.09 16.78
CA LEU A 450 5.92 -26.42 15.60
C LEU A 450 4.58 -27.01 15.15
N ARG A 451 4.11 -28.08 15.78
CA ARG A 451 2.90 -28.78 15.33
C ARG A 451 1.66 -27.90 15.48
N GLY A 452 0.96 -27.68 14.37
CA GLY A 452 -0.19 -26.79 14.30
C GLY A 452 0.17 -25.30 14.41
N LEU A 453 1.46 -24.95 14.28
CA LEU A 453 1.89 -23.57 14.10
C LEU A 453 1.65 -23.17 12.64
N GLU A 454 1.01 -22.03 12.48
CA GLU A 454 0.82 -21.36 11.20
C GLU A 454 1.47 -19.98 11.28
N ILE A 455 2.25 -19.64 10.27
CA ILE A 455 2.67 -18.25 10.07
C ILE A 455 1.86 -17.65 8.94
N ARG A 456 1.64 -16.35 9.05
CA ARG A 456 0.88 -15.61 8.06
C ARG A 456 1.84 -14.77 7.24
N ILE A 457 1.95 -15.10 5.96
CA ILE A 457 2.71 -14.31 4.99
C ILE A 457 1.76 -13.26 4.44
N THR A 458 1.92 -12.02 4.91
CA THR A 458 1.27 -10.87 4.30
C THR A 458 2.21 -10.27 3.24
N GLY A 459 1.68 -9.61 2.22
CA GLY A 459 2.44 -8.46 1.69
C GLY A 459 2.64 -7.54 2.89
N GLY A 460 3.83 -7.01 3.14
CA GLY A 460 4.14 -6.40 4.44
C GLY A 460 3.40 -5.09 4.76
N SER A 461 4.05 -4.22 5.53
CA SER A 461 3.55 -2.89 5.91
C SER A 461 3.13 -2.05 4.72
N GLY A 462 1.88 -1.59 4.71
CA GLY A 462 1.33 -0.88 3.56
C GLY A 462 0.93 -1.83 2.43
N GLN A 463 0.90 -3.14 2.60
CA GLN A 463 0.14 -4.05 1.73
C GLN A 463 -0.97 -4.65 2.58
N ASN A 464 -2.07 -3.91 2.63
CA ASN A 464 -3.19 -4.25 3.48
C ASN A 464 -3.73 -5.66 3.14
N PRO A 465 -3.87 -6.54 4.14
CA PRO A 465 -4.32 -7.89 3.91
C PRO A 465 -5.78 -7.94 3.44
N ILE A 466 -6.08 -8.62 2.33
CA ILE A 466 -7.46 -8.80 1.87
C ILE A 466 -7.84 -10.27 1.79
N THR A 467 -8.94 -10.63 2.43
CA THR A 467 -9.52 -11.98 2.41
C THR A 467 -10.86 -11.98 1.70
N TYR A 468 -11.60 -10.87 1.74
CA TYR A 468 -12.91 -10.76 1.11
C TYR A 468 -12.96 -9.57 0.16
N LEU A 469 -13.36 -9.82 -1.09
CA LEU A 469 -13.54 -8.81 -2.12
C LEU A 469 -15.00 -8.80 -2.59
N HIS A 470 -15.65 -7.65 -2.43
CA HIS A 470 -16.99 -7.37 -2.91
C HIS A 470 -16.97 -6.16 -3.83
N VAL A 471 -17.10 -6.39 -5.13
CA VAL A 471 -17.22 -5.35 -6.15
C VAL A 471 -18.64 -5.37 -6.70
N SER A 472 -19.20 -4.20 -6.98
CA SER A 472 -20.49 -4.07 -7.67
C SER A 472 -20.49 -2.84 -8.56
N GLU A 473 -21.07 -2.93 -9.75
CA GLU A 473 -21.38 -1.77 -10.58
C GLU A 473 -22.79 -1.25 -10.24
N ASN A 474 -22.93 0.07 -10.15
CA ASN A 474 -24.22 0.73 -10.00
C ASN A 474 -24.33 1.84 -11.04
N VAL A 475 -25.20 1.64 -12.04
CA VAL A 475 -25.39 2.58 -13.14
C VAL A 475 -26.46 3.61 -12.81
N VAL A 476 -26.10 4.88 -12.97
CA VAL A 476 -26.92 6.03 -12.62
C VAL A 476 -27.06 6.93 -13.84
N GLU A 477 -28.30 7.11 -14.30
CA GLU A 477 -28.63 8.00 -15.40
C GLU A 477 -28.91 9.43 -14.89
N VAL A 478 -28.27 10.41 -15.50
CA VAL A 478 -28.42 11.84 -15.22
C VAL A 478 -29.19 12.49 -16.37
N ASP A 479 -30.37 13.02 -16.05
CA ASP A 479 -31.28 13.68 -17.00
C ASP A 479 -31.50 15.13 -16.57
N PHE A 480 -30.96 16.08 -17.33
CA PHE A 480 -31.04 17.50 -17.02
C PHE A 480 -32.36 18.12 -17.51
N ASP A 481 -32.92 19.03 -16.72
CA ASP A 481 -34.10 19.79 -17.11
C ASP A 481 -33.76 20.72 -18.31
N ARG A 482 -34.59 20.68 -19.35
CA ARG A 482 -34.45 21.46 -20.58
C ARG A 482 -34.91 22.92 -20.46
#